data_AF-A0A7R9QR56-F1
#
_entry.id   AF-A0A7R9QR56-F1
#
_cell.length_a   1.000
_cell.length_b   1.000
_cell.length_c   1.000
_cell.angle_alpha   90.00
_cell.angle_beta   90.00
_cell.angle_gamma   90.00
#
_symmetry.space_group_name_H-M   'P 1'
#
loop_
_entity.id
_entity.type
_entity.pdbx_description
1 polymer ?
#
loop_
_entity_poly.entity_id
_entity_poly.type
_entity_poly.pdbx_seq_one_letter_code
_entity_poly.pdbx_strand_id
1 'polypeptide(L)'
;EYLKSHKTQYSGLTKELPKNVHLLTLEQWKGSSYLLRLEHFYQQNESQTLSKPVTLDLKDLFTPFVVTAAVETTLSATQDKKTAKRLQFKSNAETNRFEPKRVDFSADDLSVTLNPMEIRTFIITVHNR
;
A
#
# COMPACT_ATOMS: atom_id res chain seq x y z
N GLU A 1 -34.29 14.10 15.08
CA GLU A 1 -33.78 15.44 14.70
C GLU A 1 -32.26 15.51 14.58
N TYR A 2 -31.48 14.98 15.53
CA TYR A 2 -30.01 15.02 15.51
C TYR A 2 -29.35 14.52 14.20
N LEU A 3 -29.77 13.35 13.69
CA LEU A 3 -29.27 12.80 12.41
C LEU A 3 -29.57 13.71 11.20
N LYS A 4 -30.56 14.60 11.30
CA LYS A 4 -30.92 15.54 10.22
C LYS A 4 -30.11 16.83 10.26
N SER A 5 -29.54 17.20 11.42
CA SER A 5 -28.81 18.47 11.61
C SER A 5 -27.29 18.30 11.79
N HIS A 6 -26.80 17.07 11.94
CA HIS A 6 -25.38 16.80 12.17
C HIS A 6 -24.85 15.73 11.20
N LYS A 7 -23.60 15.88 10.74
CA LYS A 7 -22.89 14.81 10.03
C LYS A 7 -22.50 13.72 11.02
N THR A 8 -23.26 12.64 11.04
CA THR A 8 -23.03 11.51 11.96
C THR A 8 -22.30 10.34 11.32
N GLN A 9 -21.97 10.45 10.03
CA GLN A 9 -21.23 9.44 9.28
C GLN A 9 -20.05 10.11 8.57
N TYR A 10 -18.92 9.42 8.58
CA TYR A 10 -17.71 9.82 7.89
C TYR A 10 -17.10 8.60 7.21
N SER A 11 -16.58 8.79 6.01
CA SER A 11 -15.70 7.85 5.33
C SER A 11 -14.43 8.57 4.95
N GLY A 12 -13.29 8.01 5.34
CA GLY A 12 -11.97 8.50 4.95
C GLY A 12 -11.53 8.04 3.55
N LEU A 13 -12.25 7.10 2.95
CA LEU A 13 -11.95 6.53 1.63
C LEU A 13 -12.95 7.02 0.59
N THR A 14 -12.46 7.32 -0.62
CA THR A 14 -13.33 7.73 -1.75
C THR A 14 -14.11 6.55 -2.32
N LYS A 15 -13.50 5.36 -2.26
CA LYS A 15 -14.05 4.07 -2.67
C LYS A 15 -13.56 3.00 -1.70
N GLU A 16 -14.35 1.95 -1.51
CA GLU A 16 -13.92 0.80 -0.74
C GLU A 16 -12.67 0.17 -1.37
N LEU A 17 -11.76 -0.32 -0.52
CA LEU A 17 -10.59 -1.06 -0.99
C LEU A 17 -11.01 -2.36 -1.67
N PRO A 18 -10.24 -2.85 -2.65
CA PRO A 18 -10.43 -4.18 -3.20
C PRO A 18 -10.48 -5.22 -2.07
N LYS A 19 -11.32 -6.25 -2.22
CA LYS A 19 -11.55 -7.27 -1.18
C LYS A 19 -10.30 -8.04 -0.76
N ASN A 20 -9.25 -8.02 -1.57
CA ASN A 20 -7.95 -8.65 -1.32
C ASN A 20 -6.89 -7.69 -0.76
N VAL A 21 -7.28 -6.48 -0.34
CA VAL A 21 -6.38 -5.44 0.19
C VAL A 21 -6.87 -4.94 1.54
N HIS A 22 -5.95 -4.80 2.48
CA HIS A 22 -6.19 -4.07 3.73
C HIS A 22 -5.32 -2.82 3.84
N LEU A 23 -5.91 -1.78 4.44
CA LEU A 23 -5.16 -0.65 4.99
C LEU A 23 -4.61 -1.05 6.36
N LEU A 24 -3.35 -1.47 6.39
CA LEU A 24 -2.70 -1.95 7.61
C LEU A 24 -2.27 -0.78 8.53
N THR A 25 -1.84 0.34 7.97
CA THR A 25 -1.45 1.52 8.75
C THR A 25 -1.77 2.79 7.98
N LEU A 26 -2.37 3.76 8.68
CA LEU A 26 -2.41 5.16 8.29
C LEU A 26 -2.11 5.99 9.54
N GLU A 27 -0.91 6.55 9.60
CA GLU A 27 -0.42 7.28 10.78
C GLU A 27 0.24 8.59 10.35
N GLN A 28 0.04 9.68 11.09
CA GLN A 28 0.75 10.92 10.81
C GLN A 28 2.25 10.73 11.06
N TRP A 29 3.08 11.12 10.10
CA TRP A 29 4.53 10.97 10.20
C TRP A 29 5.19 12.27 10.65
N LYS A 30 5.31 13.26 9.76
CA LYS A 30 5.84 14.60 10.05
C LYS A 30 5.16 15.65 9.17
N GLY A 31 4.68 16.74 9.78
CA GLY A 31 4.02 17.81 9.03
C GLY A 31 2.85 17.27 8.18
N SER A 32 2.89 17.53 6.87
CA SER A 32 1.90 17.07 5.88
C SER A 32 2.22 15.70 5.27
N SER A 33 2.86 14.81 6.04
CA SER A 33 3.18 13.44 5.59
C SER A 33 2.60 12.37 6.51
N TYR A 34 2.29 11.22 5.92
CA TYR A 34 1.72 10.06 6.60
C TYR A 34 2.50 8.80 6.26
N LEU A 35 2.56 7.90 7.22
CA LEU A 35 2.97 6.52 7.04
C LEU A 35 1.77 5.70 6.57
N LEU A 36 1.88 5.14 5.38
CA LEU A 36 0.87 4.31 4.76
C LEU A 36 1.41 2.88 4.59
N ARG A 37 0.68 1.89 5.09
CA ARG A 37 0.93 0.46 4.79
C ARG A 37 -0.31 -0.15 4.16
N LEU A 38 -0.11 -0.76 3.00
CA LEU A 38 -1.12 -1.56 2.31
C LEU A 38 -0.61 -3.00 2.24
N GLU A 39 -1.49 -3.95 2.50
CA GLU A 39 -1.18 -5.38 2.40
C GLU A 39 -2.18 -6.10 1.50
N HIS A 40 -1.68 -7.13 0.81
CA HIS A 40 -2.52 -8.12 0.15
C HIS A 40 -2.52 -9.40 0.98
N PHE A 41 -3.59 -9.62 1.74
CA PHE A 41 -3.61 -10.63 2.81
C PHE A 41 -3.93 -12.06 2.34
N TYR A 42 -4.32 -12.26 1.08
CA TYR A 42 -4.48 -13.60 0.50
C TYR A 42 -3.15 -14.21 0.10
N GLN A 43 -3.03 -15.53 0.32
CA GLN A 43 -1.91 -16.33 -0.16
C GLN A 43 -2.08 -16.71 -1.63
N GLN A 44 -0.97 -16.99 -2.31
CA GLN A 44 -0.99 -17.56 -3.65
C GLN A 44 -1.82 -18.85 -3.67
N ASN A 45 -2.69 -18.98 -4.68
CA ASN A 45 -3.58 -20.13 -4.91
C ASN A 45 -4.64 -20.39 -3.82
N GLU A 46 -4.83 -19.49 -2.86
CA GLU A 46 -5.91 -19.58 -1.87
C GLU A 46 -7.29 -19.36 -2.52
N SER A 47 -7.35 -18.48 -3.52
CA SER A 47 -8.55 -18.17 -4.30
C SER A 47 -8.20 -17.97 -5.77
N GLN A 48 -9.06 -18.46 -6.66
CA GLN A 48 -8.88 -18.28 -8.11
C GLN A 48 -8.92 -16.80 -8.55
N THR A 49 -9.57 -15.94 -7.77
CA THR A 49 -9.78 -14.52 -8.11
C THR A 49 -9.09 -13.58 -7.14
N LEU A 50 -9.15 -13.86 -5.83
CA LEU A 50 -8.65 -12.95 -4.79
C LEU A 50 -7.15 -13.10 -4.51
N SER A 51 -6.53 -14.21 -4.94
CA SER A 51 -5.07 -14.39 -4.86
C SER A 51 -4.33 -13.79 -6.06
N LYS A 52 -4.97 -12.95 -6.87
CA LYS A 52 -4.31 -12.29 -8.01
C LYS A 52 -3.77 -10.93 -7.60
N PRO A 53 -2.63 -10.48 -8.18
CA PRO A 53 -2.13 -9.14 -7.95
C PRO A 53 -3.19 -8.08 -8.23
N VAL A 54 -3.16 -6.99 -7.47
CA VAL A 54 -4.10 -5.87 -7.58
C VAL A 54 -3.36 -4.55 -7.58
N THR A 55 -3.82 -3.61 -8.40
CA THR A 55 -3.24 -2.28 -8.55
C THR A 55 -4.19 -1.23 -7.97
N LEU A 56 -3.66 -0.34 -7.15
CA LEU A 56 -4.39 0.77 -6.52
C LEU A 56 -3.76 2.10 -6.92
N ASP A 57 -4.61 3.11 -7.14
CA ASP A 57 -4.19 4.50 -7.30
C ASP A 57 -4.24 5.21 -5.93
N LEU A 58 -3.09 5.70 -5.47
CA LEU A 58 -2.99 6.40 -4.19
C LEU A 58 -3.52 7.84 -4.24
N LYS A 59 -3.54 8.47 -5.41
CA LYS A 59 -3.86 9.91 -5.57
C LYS A 59 -5.24 10.26 -5.04
N ASP A 60 -6.23 9.44 -5.41
CA ASP A 60 -7.63 9.63 -5.07
C ASP A 60 -8.15 8.63 -4.04
N LEU A 61 -7.27 7.95 -3.29
CA LEU A 61 -7.69 6.92 -2.33
C LEU A 61 -8.47 7.51 -1.14
N PHE A 62 -8.06 8.68 -0.67
CA PHE A 62 -8.58 9.29 0.55
C PHE A 62 -9.50 10.49 0.25
N THR A 63 -10.58 10.62 1.01
CA THR A 63 -11.51 11.77 0.93
C THR A 63 -10.97 13.06 1.55
N PRO A 64 -10.28 13.07 2.71
CA PRO A 64 -9.87 14.34 3.35
C PRO A 64 -8.67 15.01 2.70
N PHE A 65 -7.87 14.28 1.91
CA PHE A 65 -6.63 14.80 1.33
C PHE A 65 -6.30 14.11 0.01
N VAL A 66 -5.46 14.74 -0.80
CA VAL A 66 -4.89 14.21 -2.04
C VAL A 66 -3.45 13.82 -1.78
N VAL A 67 -3.03 12.64 -2.24
CA VAL A 67 -1.62 12.25 -2.22
C VAL A 67 -0.90 12.94 -3.38
N THR A 68 0.13 13.73 -3.08
CA THR A 68 0.91 14.50 -4.06
C THR A 68 2.25 13.85 -4.38
N ALA A 69 2.81 13.10 -3.44
CA ALA A 69 4.03 12.34 -3.62
C ALA A 69 4.04 11.12 -2.69
N ALA A 70 4.79 10.10 -3.06
CA ALA A 70 5.02 8.94 -2.21
C ALA A 70 6.44 8.40 -2.38
N VAL A 71 7.04 7.95 -1.29
CA VAL A 71 8.32 7.27 -1.27
C VAL A 71 8.14 5.90 -0.66
N GLU A 72 8.47 4.86 -1.43
CA GLU A 72 8.46 3.48 -0.91
C GLU A 72 9.67 3.23 -0.01
N THR A 73 9.42 2.61 1.15
CA THR A 73 10.44 2.34 2.17
C THR A 73 10.49 0.85 2.56
N THR A 74 11.45 0.48 3.40
CA THR A 74 11.45 -0.82 4.10
C THR A 74 10.23 -0.94 5.03
N LEU A 75 9.93 -2.16 5.49
CA LEU A 75 8.75 -2.41 6.34
C LEU A 75 8.73 -1.53 7.60
N SER A 76 9.91 -1.27 8.18
CA SER A 76 10.15 -0.40 9.34
C SER A 76 10.08 1.10 9.03
N ALA A 77 9.89 1.50 7.78
CA ALA A 77 9.88 2.89 7.33
C ALA A 77 11.18 3.67 7.63
N THR A 78 12.32 2.97 7.71
CA THR A 78 13.62 3.58 8.08
C THR A 78 14.55 3.83 6.90
N GLN A 79 14.36 3.15 5.77
CA GLN A 79 15.21 3.26 4.60
C GLN A 79 14.39 3.26 3.31
N ASP A 80 14.78 4.08 2.34
CA ASP A 80 14.22 4.07 0.99
C ASP A 80 14.40 2.71 0.34
N LYS A 81 13.30 2.14 -0.17
CA LYS A 81 13.28 0.80 -0.75
C LYS A 81 14.23 0.67 -1.94
N LYS A 82 14.39 1.75 -2.73
CA LYS A 82 15.30 1.83 -3.89
C LYS A 82 16.78 1.67 -3.51
N THR A 83 17.15 2.02 -2.27
CA THR A 83 18.53 1.97 -1.79
C THR A 83 18.83 0.72 -0.96
N ALA A 84 17.78 0.03 -0.49
CA ALA A 84 17.92 -1.16 0.34
C ALA A 84 18.52 -2.32 -0.47
N LYS A 85 19.69 -2.80 -0.04
CA LYS A 85 20.36 -3.96 -0.64
C LYS A 85 20.35 -5.14 0.33
N ARG A 86 19.96 -6.31 -0.15
CA ARG A 86 20.05 -7.56 0.61
C ARG A 86 21.26 -8.37 0.15
N LEU A 87 21.89 -9.06 1.09
CA LEU A 87 22.90 -10.06 0.78
C LEU A 87 22.28 -11.20 -0.03
N GLN A 88 23.03 -11.71 -1.01
CA GLN A 88 22.61 -12.81 -1.86
C GLN A 88 23.23 -14.10 -1.33
N PHE A 89 22.38 -15.08 -0.99
CA PHE A 89 22.81 -16.36 -0.45
C PHE A 89 22.59 -17.46 -1.49
N LYS A 90 23.64 -18.23 -1.77
CA LYS A 90 23.54 -19.45 -2.57
C LYS A 90 22.98 -20.58 -1.69
N SER A 91 21.90 -21.22 -2.12
CA SER A 91 21.38 -22.43 -1.46
C SER A 91 21.53 -23.64 -2.35
N ASN A 92 21.91 -24.77 -1.77
CA ASN A 92 22.08 -26.04 -2.48
C ASN A 92 20.75 -26.73 -2.83
N ALA A 93 19.62 -26.21 -2.35
CA ALA A 93 18.31 -26.74 -2.69
C ALA A 93 17.89 -26.20 -4.07
N GLU A 94 17.57 -27.10 -5.00
CA GLU A 94 16.82 -26.84 -6.23
C GLU A 94 15.40 -26.40 -5.88
N THR A 95 15.29 -25.26 -5.22
CA THR A 95 14.01 -24.62 -4.98
C THR A 95 13.75 -23.76 -6.19
N ASN A 96 12.72 -24.12 -6.96
CA ASN A 96 11.98 -23.16 -7.79
C ASN A 96 11.46 -22.09 -6.84
N ARG A 97 12.33 -21.16 -6.44
CA ARG A 97 11.95 -20.01 -5.64
C ARG A 97 11.06 -19.19 -6.54
N PHE A 98 9.76 -19.28 -6.27
CA PHE A 98 8.82 -18.34 -6.83
C PHE A 98 9.18 -16.97 -6.26
N GLU A 99 9.99 -16.23 -6.99
CA GLU A 99 10.18 -14.80 -6.80
C GLU A 99 9.00 -14.15 -7.53
N PRO A 100 7.95 -13.69 -6.83
CA PRO A 100 6.90 -12.93 -7.50
C PRO A 100 7.57 -11.77 -8.24
N LYS A 101 7.33 -11.66 -9.55
CA LYS A 101 7.78 -10.51 -10.33
C LYS A 101 7.17 -9.26 -9.72
N ARG A 102 7.98 -8.55 -8.94
CA ARG A 102 7.58 -7.33 -8.28
C ARG A 102 7.47 -6.23 -9.31
N VAL A 103 6.34 -5.53 -9.33
CA VAL A 103 6.19 -4.32 -10.13
C VAL A 103 6.76 -3.16 -9.32
N ASP A 104 7.82 -2.55 -9.85
CA ASP A 104 8.44 -1.39 -9.22
C ASP A 104 7.43 -0.25 -9.08
N PHE A 105 7.52 0.47 -7.97
CA PHE A 105 6.68 1.63 -7.76
C PHE A 105 7.16 2.80 -8.63
N SER A 106 6.25 3.31 -9.48
CA SER A 106 6.41 4.57 -10.20
C SER A 106 5.86 5.70 -9.33
N ALA A 107 6.71 6.64 -8.93
CA ALA A 107 6.30 7.79 -8.14
C ALA A 107 5.45 8.78 -8.95
N ASP A 108 5.61 8.78 -10.28
CA ASP A 108 4.90 9.69 -11.19
C ASP A 108 3.42 9.32 -11.31
N ASP A 109 3.13 8.01 -11.30
CA ASP A 109 1.78 7.48 -11.47
C ASP A 109 1.05 7.26 -10.14
N LEU A 110 1.77 7.32 -9.00
CA LEU A 110 1.25 7.00 -7.66
C LEU A 110 0.46 5.69 -7.59
N SER A 111 0.80 4.75 -8.47
CA SER A 111 0.11 3.48 -8.65
C SER A 111 0.89 2.36 -7.98
N VAL A 112 0.22 1.60 -7.12
CA VAL A 112 0.82 0.54 -6.32
C VAL A 112 0.20 -0.78 -6.70
N THR A 113 1.03 -1.70 -7.20
CA THR A 113 0.64 -3.11 -7.35
C THR A 113 1.08 -3.90 -6.12
N LEU A 114 0.16 -4.69 -5.57
CA LEU A 114 0.40 -5.63 -4.47
C LEU A 114 0.25 -7.06 -4.99
N ASN A 115 1.28 -7.87 -4.75
CA ASN A 115 1.22 -9.32 -4.97
C ASN A 115 0.69 -10.05 -3.72
N PRO A 116 0.26 -11.31 -3.85
CA PRO A 116 -0.12 -12.13 -2.70
C PRO A 116 0.89 -12.10 -1.56
N MET A 117 0.41 -11.92 -0.33
CA MET A 117 1.19 -11.76 0.90
C MET A 117 2.18 -10.58 0.92
N GLU A 118 2.06 -9.62 0.00
CA GLU A 118 2.93 -8.45 -0.03
C GLU A 118 2.41 -7.33 0.87
N ILE A 119 3.30 -6.79 1.71
CA ILE A 119 3.09 -5.54 2.44
C ILE A 119 4.00 -4.48 1.84
N ARG A 120 3.44 -3.36 1.41
CA ARG A 120 4.21 -2.20 0.92
C ARG A 120 4.01 -1.00 1.84
N THR A 121 5.14 -0.40 2.19
CA THR A 121 5.22 0.73 3.13
C THR A 121 5.63 1.99 2.39
N PHE A 122 4.85 3.05 2.56
CA PHE A 122 5.07 4.33 1.92
C PHE A 122 5.08 5.45 2.95
N ILE A 123 5.95 6.43 2.73
CA ILE A 123 5.76 7.77 3.29
C ILE A 123 5.09 8.59 2.18
N ILE A 124 3.84 9.00 2.43
CA ILE A 124 3.06 9.80 1.49
C ILE A 124 3.07 11.27 1.93
N THR A 125 3.23 12.18 0.99
CA THR A 125 3.00 13.62 1.17
C THR A 125 1.61 13.95 0.68
N VAL A 126 0.86 14.73 1.46
CA VAL A 126 -0.53 15.02 1.16
C VAL A 126 -0.82 16.51 1.15
N HIS A 127 -1.87 16.87 0.43
CA HIS A 127 -2.49 18.18 0.45
C HIS A 127 -3.96 18.03 0.84
N ASN A 128 -4.40 18.74 1.89
CA ASN A 128 -5.79 18.68 2.34
C ASN A 128 -6.74 19.19 1.26
N ARG A 129 -7.91 18.57 1.14
CA ARG A 129 -8.97 19.06 0.25
C ARG A 129 -9.78 20.17 0.89
#